data_AF-A0A832SXD6-F1
#
_entry.id   AF-A0A832SXD6-F1
#
_cell.length_a   1.000
_cell.length_b   1.000
_cell.length_c   1.000
_cell.angle_alpha   90.00
_cell.angle_beta   90.00
_cell.angle_gamma   90.00
#
_symmetry.space_group_name_H-M   'P 1'
#
loop_
_entity.id
_entity.type
_entity.pdbx_description
1 polymer ?
#
loop_
_entity_poly.entity_id
_entity_poly.type
_entity_poly.pdbx_seq_one_letter_code
_entity_poly.pdbx_strand_id
1 'polypeptide(L)'
;MKIEIMEFFTESAKVITNPDDLFYIKTEGDDKHGILALIFYSLMLALVLGIATGDIVMAGMLLLVFLFLSVFYKFVQALFAFIFARILGGSGSFINTFNLMSYSSVLNIFIIVGIALLTLGFGVIFPIMILVVLWKMVIEIIAVSEEHSLGYAKSFLSTAGIPLIIFIIVVFIGGLV
;
A
#
# COMPACT_ATOMS: atom_id res chain seq x y z
N MET A 1 13.18 -16.09 15.16
CA MET A 1 11.74 -16.39 15.18
C MET A 1 10.91 -15.51 16.11
N LYS A 2 11.00 -15.56 17.46
CA LYS A 2 10.18 -14.67 18.34
C LYS A 2 10.50 -13.18 18.17
N ILE A 3 11.79 -12.85 18.02
CA ILE A 3 12.27 -11.47 17.86
C ILE A 3 11.81 -10.90 16.50
N GLU A 4 12.01 -11.66 15.41
CA GLU A 4 11.61 -11.27 14.05
C GLU A 4 10.10 -11.03 13.89
N ILE A 5 9.25 -11.85 14.52
CA ILE A 5 7.79 -11.63 14.50
C ILE A 5 7.42 -10.35 15.25
N MET A 6 8.03 -10.11 16.41
CA MET A 6 7.78 -8.91 17.19
C MET A 6 8.26 -7.64 16.46
N GLU A 7 9.40 -7.71 15.79
CA GLU A 7 9.91 -6.64 14.92
C GLU A 7 8.94 -6.35 13.77
N PHE A 8 8.46 -7.36 13.06
CA PHE A 8 7.47 -7.20 11.98
C PHE A 8 6.21 -6.43 12.44
N PHE A 9 5.63 -6.80 13.59
CA PHE A 9 4.46 -6.10 14.13
C PHE A 9 4.81 -4.69 14.67
N THR A 10 6.01 -4.51 15.23
CA THR A 10 6.48 -3.20 15.69
C THR A 10 6.65 -2.24 14.52
N GLU A 11 7.22 -2.70 13.40
CA GLU A 11 7.35 -1.93 12.17
C GLU A 11 5.99 -1.62 11.54
N SER A 12 5.08 -2.60 11.57
CA SER A 12 3.69 -2.38 11.13
C SER A 12 3.01 -1.29 11.97
N ALA A 13 3.21 -1.26 13.28
CA ALA A 13 2.71 -0.16 14.11
C ALA A 13 3.38 1.18 13.78
N LYS A 14 4.71 1.16 13.56
CA LYS A 14 5.48 2.36 13.22
C LYS A 14 5.07 2.98 11.89
N VAL A 15 4.78 2.19 10.85
CA VAL A 15 4.36 2.78 9.57
C VAL A 15 3.02 3.53 9.67
N ILE A 16 2.17 3.16 10.63
CA ILE A 16 0.90 3.85 10.87
C ILE A 16 1.14 5.23 11.49
N THR A 17 2.08 5.32 12.44
CA THR A 17 2.24 6.51 13.30
C THR A 17 3.38 7.43 12.87
N ASN A 18 4.47 6.87 12.37
CA ASN A 18 5.69 7.58 11.98
C ASN A 18 6.41 6.84 10.83
N PRO A 19 5.86 6.89 9.61
CA PRO A 19 6.44 6.25 8.44
C PRO A 19 7.80 6.84 8.03
N ASP A 20 8.04 8.14 8.25
CA ASP A 20 9.31 8.78 7.89
C ASP A 20 10.50 8.15 8.61
N ASP A 21 10.45 8.06 9.95
CA ASP A 21 11.53 7.47 10.74
C ASP A 21 11.76 5.99 10.39
N LEU A 22 10.67 5.26 10.13
CA LEU A 22 10.78 3.86 9.71
C LEU A 22 11.49 3.75 8.36
N PHE A 23 11.08 4.54 7.37
CA PHE A 23 11.61 4.44 6.02
C PHE A 23 13.02 5.01 5.90
N TYR A 24 13.38 6.02 6.69
CA TYR A 24 14.77 6.46 6.81
C TYR A 24 15.69 5.30 7.22
N ILE A 25 15.33 4.55 8.26
CA ILE A 25 16.12 3.40 8.74
C ILE A 25 16.11 2.26 7.72
N LYS A 26 14.96 2.01 7.08
CA LYS A 26 14.78 0.90 6.14
C LYS A 26 15.39 1.14 4.77
N THR A 27 15.65 2.39 4.41
CA THR A 27 16.34 2.74 3.15
C THR A 27 17.79 2.22 3.14
N GLU A 28 18.41 2.10 4.31
CA GLU A 28 19.77 1.55 4.45
C GLU A 28 19.80 0.02 4.69
N GLY A 29 18.64 -0.60 4.93
CA GLY A 29 18.50 -2.03 5.19
C GLY A 29 18.16 -2.86 3.95
N ASP A 30 18.37 -4.18 4.01
CA ASP A 30 18.04 -5.14 2.93
C ASP A 30 16.90 -6.10 3.32
N ASP A 31 16.08 -5.74 4.31
CA ASP A 31 14.93 -6.55 4.67
C ASP A 31 13.74 -6.37 3.72
N LYS A 32 12.85 -7.36 3.69
CA LYS A 32 11.67 -7.42 2.81
C LYS A 32 10.36 -7.38 3.58
N HIS A 33 10.38 -6.75 4.77
CA HIS A 33 9.23 -6.75 5.67
C HIS A 33 8.02 -6.01 5.10
N GLY A 34 8.22 -5.02 4.23
CA GLY A 34 7.11 -4.34 3.55
C GLY A 34 6.39 -5.27 2.57
N ILE A 35 7.13 -6.06 1.79
CA ILE A 35 6.54 -7.10 0.90
C ILE A 35 5.81 -8.16 1.73
N LEU A 36 6.40 -8.57 2.86
CA LEU A 36 5.76 -9.50 3.79
C LEU A 36 4.45 -8.92 4.35
N ALA A 37 4.45 -7.63 4.70
CA ALA A 37 3.25 -6.92 5.15
C ALA A 37 2.17 -6.92 4.06
N LEU A 38 2.53 -6.69 2.80
CA LEU A 38 1.59 -6.74 1.68
C LEU A 38 0.88 -8.08 1.58
N ILE A 39 1.65 -9.17 1.65
CA ILE A 39 1.08 -10.53 1.59
C ILE A 39 0.20 -10.78 2.81
N PHE A 40 0.74 -10.55 4.01
CA PHE A 40 0.05 -10.84 5.26
C PHE A 40 -1.27 -10.08 5.40
N TYR A 41 -1.24 -8.74 5.27
CA TYR A 41 -2.42 -7.90 5.47
C TYR A 41 -3.43 -8.03 4.31
N SER A 42 -3.01 -8.41 3.10
CA SER A 42 -3.94 -8.71 2.01
C SER A 42 -4.65 -10.05 2.24
N LEU A 43 -3.93 -11.10 2.65
CA LEU A 43 -4.52 -12.39 2.95
C LEU A 43 -5.45 -12.32 4.17
N MET A 44 -5.08 -11.56 5.21
CA MET A 44 -5.97 -11.33 6.35
C MET A 44 -7.26 -10.62 5.95
N LEU A 45 -7.17 -9.59 5.11
CA LEU A 45 -8.36 -8.90 4.61
C LEU A 45 -9.24 -9.83 3.77
N ALA A 46 -8.64 -10.62 2.87
CA ALA A 46 -9.34 -11.59 2.05
C ALA A 46 -10.02 -12.69 2.87
N LEU A 47 -9.36 -13.17 3.93
CA LEU A 47 -9.92 -14.14 4.86
C LEU A 47 -11.16 -13.56 5.57
N VAL A 48 -11.07 -12.33 6.09
CA VAL A 48 -12.18 -11.67 6.78
C VAL A 48 -13.36 -11.45 5.84
N LEU A 49 -13.09 -10.99 4.61
CA LEU A 49 -14.12 -10.83 3.58
C LEU A 49 -14.76 -12.18 3.21
N GLY A 50 -13.96 -13.23 3.05
CA GLY A 50 -14.45 -14.58 2.75
C GLY A 50 -15.28 -15.20 3.86
N ILE A 51 -14.87 -15.03 5.12
CA ILE A 51 -15.68 -15.48 6.27
C ILE A 51 -16.99 -14.70 6.31
N ALA A 52 -16.96 -13.39 6.02
CA ALA A 52 -18.16 -12.56 5.97
C ALA A 52 -19.17 -12.99 4.89
N THR A 53 -18.74 -13.71 3.84
CA THR A 53 -19.67 -14.28 2.85
C THR A 53 -20.36 -15.57 3.30
N GLY A 54 -19.84 -16.23 4.35
CA GLY A 54 -20.37 -17.51 4.84
C GLY A 54 -20.10 -18.72 3.94
N ASP A 55 -19.24 -18.59 2.92
CA ASP A 55 -18.94 -19.64 1.94
C ASP A 55 -17.43 -19.93 1.90
N ILE A 56 -17.06 -21.17 2.23
CA ILE A 56 -15.66 -21.62 2.29
C ILE A 56 -14.97 -21.64 0.92
N VAL A 57 -15.72 -21.91 -0.14
CA VAL A 57 -15.21 -21.92 -1.52
C VAL A 57 -14.93 -20.48 -1.95
N MET A 58 -15.85 -19.57 -1.64
CA MET A 58 -15.66 -18.13 -1.88
C MET A 58 -14.47 -17.59 -1.09
N ALA A 59 -14.30 -17.99 0.16
CA ALA A 59 -13.14 -17.61 0.97
C ALA A 59 -11.82 -18.08 0.36
N GLY A 60 -11.75 -19.32 -0.12
CA GLY A 60 -10.58 -19.86 -0.82
C GLY A 60 -10.25 -19.09 -2.10
N MET A 61 -11.27 -18.77 -2.91
CA MET A 61 -11.09 -17.96 -4.12
C MET A 61 -10.59 -16.55 -3.81
N LEU A 62 -11.17 -15.89 -2.81
CA LEU A 62 -10.77 -14.53 -2.41
C LEU A 62 -9.32 -14.49 -1.94
N LEU A 63 -8.84 -15.49 -1.18
CA LEU A 63 -7.44 -15.57 -0.76
C LEU A 63 -6.49 -15.58 -1.96
N LEU A 64 -6.76 -16.42 -2.96
CA LEU A 64 -5.95 -16.49 -4.18
C LEU A 64 -6.01 -15.17 -4.95
N VAL A 65 -7.21 -14.66 -5.21
CA VAL A 65 -7.42 -13.44 -5.99
C VAL A 65 -6.74 -12.25 -5.33
N PHE A 66 -6.91 -12.05 -4.03
CA PHE A 66 -6.27 -10.94 -3.31
C PHE A 66 -4.76 -11.07 -3.26
N LEU A 67 -4.21 -12.28 -3.11
CA LEU A 67 -2.78 -12.48 -3.13
C LEU A 67 -2.17 -12.01 -4.46
N PHE A 68 -2.71 -12.50 -5.58
CA PHE A 68 -2.20 -12.16 -6.91
C PHE A 68 -2.46 -10.70 -7.25
N LEU A 69 -3.69 -10.19 -7.03
CA LEU A 69 -4.05 -8.82 -7.36
C LEU A 69 -3.29 -7.81 -6.51
N SER A 70 -3.16 -8.00 -5.19
CA SER A 70 -2.46 -7.06 -4.32
C SER A 70 -0.97 -6.95 -4.68
N VAL A 71 -0.31 -8.09 -4.90
CA VAL A 71 1.11 -8.12 -5.30
C VAL A 71 1.30 -7.50 -6.68
N PHE A 72 0.49 -7.91 -7.67
CA PHE A 72 0.59 -7.38 -9.03
C PHE A 72 0.29 -5.88 -9.08
N TYR A 73 -0.78 -5.43 -8.44
CA TYR A 73 -1.13 -4.02 -8.37
C TYR A 73 -0.01 -3.19 -7.75
N LYS A 74 0.53 -3.62 -6.60
CA LYS A 74 1.59 -2.90 -5.91
C LYS A 74 2.90 -2.91 -6.71
N PHE A 75 3.19 -4.00 -7.42
CA PHE A 75 4.35 -4.09 -8.31
C PHE A 75 4.25 -3.08 -9.45
N VAL A 76 3.12 -3.02 -10.14
CA VAL A 76 2.88 -2.05 -11.22
C VAL A 76 2.95 -0.62 -10.70
N GLN A 77 2.33 -0.35 -9.54
CA GLN A 77 2.37 0.97 -8.90
C GLN A 77 3.80 1.40 -8.56
N ALA A 78 4.58 0.51 -7.94
CA ALA A 78 5.98 0.79 -7.61
C ALA A 78 6.85 0.95 -8.86
N LEU A 79 6.53 0.25 -9.95
CA LEU A 79 7.24 0.37 -11.23
C LEU A 79 7.05 1.76 -11.82
N PHE A 80 5.80 2.25 -11.87
CA PHE A 80 5.52 3.62 -12.31
C PHE A 80 6.20 4.66 -11.42
N ALA A 81 6.06 4.51 -10.09
CA ALA A 81 6.67 5.42 -9.14
C ALA A 81 8.21 5.47 -9.30
N PHE A 82 8.85 4.31 -9.48
CA PHE A 82 10.28 4.20 -9.74
C PHE A 82 10.69 4.91 -11.05
N ILE A 83 9.99 4.65 -12.16
CA ILE A 83 10.28 5.27 -13.46
C ILE A 83 10.17 6.80 -13.36
N PHE A 84 9.07 7.30 -12.81
CA PHE A 84 8.86 8.74 -12.69
C PHE A 84 9.80 9.39 -11.69
N ALA A 85 10.13 8.73 -10.57
CA ALA A 85 11.14 9.20 -9.64
C ALA A 85 12.51 9.34 -10.33
N ARG A 86 12.92 8.35 -11.12
CA ARG A 86 14.16 8.42 -11.91
C ARG A 86 14.16 9.59 -12.91
N ILE A 87 13.04 9.83 -13.60
CA ILE A 87 12.89 10.97 -14.53
C ILE A 87 13.02 12.31 -13.79
N LEU A 88 12.53 12.40 -12.54
CA LEU A 88 12.59 13.61 -11.71
C LEU A 88 13.94 13.83 -11.01
N GLY A 89 14.93 12.98 -11.31
CA GLY A 89 16.31 13.08 -10.81
C GLY A 89 16.60 12.24 -9.56
N GLY A 90 15.74 11.29 -9.22
CA GLY A 90 15.87 10.45 -8.03
C GLY A 90 16.96 9.39 -8.15
N SER A 91 17.60 9.08 -7.03
CA SER A 91 18.56 7.99 -6.92
C SER A 91 18.04 6.96 -5.92
N GLY A 92 17.45 5.88 -6.43
CA GLY A 92 16.93 4.79 -5.62
C GLY A 92 16.81 3.49 -6.42
N SER A 93 16.55 2.39 -5.73
CA SER A 93 16.36 1.06 -6.28
C SER A 93 14.87 0.73 -6.43
N PHE A 94 14.54 -0.03 -7.48
CA PHE A 94 13.17 -0.49 -7.68
C PHE A 94 12.73 -1.45 -6.55
N ILE A 95 13.61 -2.36 -6.14
CA ILE A 95 13.29 -3.38 -5.13
C ILE A 95 12.94 -2.72 -3.79
N ASN A 96 13.72 -1.73 -3.36
CA ASN A 96 13.42 -1.06 -2.11
C ASN A 96 12.21 -0.13 -2.22
N THR A 97 12.02 0.55 -3.35
CA THR A 97 10.77 1.28 -3.64
C THR A 97 9.55 0.38 -3.48
N PHE A 98 9.58 -0.81 -4.10
CA PHE A 98 8.52 -1.79 -3.99
C PHE A 98 8.31 -2.28 -2.55
N ASN A 99 9.40 -2.52 -1.82
CA ASN A 99 9.35 -2.93 -0.41
C ASN A 99 8.70 -1.85 0.48
N LEU A 100 9.21 -0.62 0.45
CA LEU A 100 8.72 0.47 1.29
C LEU A 100 7.26 0.82 0.98
N MET A 101 6.89 0.94 -0.31
CA MET A 101 5.49 1.19 -0.70
C MET A 101 4.55 0.05 -0.28
N SER A 102 5.06 -1.18 -0.14
CA SER A 102 4.27 -2.34 0.26
C SER A 102 3.80 -2.25 1.73
N TYR A 103 4.47 -1.49 2.60
CA TYR A 103 3.99 -1.26 3.96
C TYR A 103 2.64 -0.51 4.03
N SER A 104 2.24 0.21 2.98
CA SER A 104 0.90 0.83 2.90
C SER A 104 -0.25 -0.18 3.10
N SER A 105 -0.01 -1.46 2.82
CA SER A 105 -0.93 -2.57 3.05
C SER A 105 -1.28 -2.80 4.52
N VAL A 106 -0.43 -2.39 5.46
CA VAL A 106 -0.69 -2.49 6.91
C VAL A 106 -2.01 -1.82 7.26
N LEU A 107 -2.38 -0.75 6.54
CA LEU A 107 -3.63 -0.02 6.75
C LEU A 107 -4.89 -0.84 6.40
N ASN A 108 -4.76 -2.00 5.77
CA ASN A 108 -5.86 -2.94 5.62
C ASN A 108 -6.42 -3.39 6.98
N ILE A 109 -5.64 -3.29 8.07
CA ILE A 109 -6.15 -3.55 9.43
C ILE A 109 -7.35 -2.67 9.78
N PHE A 110 -7.37 -1.41 9.33
CA PHE A 110 -8.49 -0.50 9.57
C PHE A 110 -9.72 -0.90 8.75
N ILE A 111 -9.52 -1.44 7.55
CA ILE A 111 -10.62 -2.00 6.73
C ILE A 111 -11.19 -3.24 7.41
N ILE A 112 -10.33 -4.13 7.93
CA ILE A 112 -10.74 -5.33 8.69
C ILE A 112 -11.59 -4.93 9.88
N VAL A 113 -11.15 -3.93 10.67
CA VAL A 113 -11.93 -3.39 11.78
C VAL A 113 -13.24 -2.77 11.29
N GLY A 114 -13.21 -2.00 10.20
CA GLY A 114 -14.40 -1.41 9.59
C GLY A 114 -15.45 -2.44 9.17
N ILE A 115 -15.03 -3.59 8.62
CA ILE A 115 -15.91 -4.72 8.27
C ILE A 115 -16.55 -5.30 9.54
N ALA A 116 -15.79 -5.50 10.61
CA ALA A 116 -16.34 -5.99 11.89
C ALA A 116 -17.39 -5.02 12.47
N LEU A 117 -17.20 -3.71 12.28
CA LEU A 117 -18.11 -2.66 12.73
C LEU A 117 -19.32 -2.44 11.80
N LEU A 118 -19.44 -3.16 10.67
CA LEU A 118 -20.63 -3.05 9.81
C LEU A 118 -21.94 -3.40 10.53
N THR A 119 -21.85 -4.19 11.61
CA THR A 119 -22.97 -4.49 12.50
C THR A 119 -23.57 -3.23 13.16
N LEU A 120 -22.80 -2.14 13.27
CA LEU A 120 -23.25 -0.84 13.80
C LEU A 120 -23.85 0.09 12.73
N GLY A 121 -23.80 -0.31 11.45
CA GLY A 121 -24.37 0.41 10.32
C GLY A 121 -23.35 0.81 9.25
N PHE A 122 -23.80 0.81 7.99
CA PHE A 122 -22.97 1.10 6.82
C PHE A 122 -22.35 2.51 6.81
N GLY A 123 -22.88 3.47 7.56
CA GLY A 123 -22.37 4.84 7.60
C GLY A 123 -20.95 4.98 8.17
N VAL A 124 -20.48 3.99 8.94
CA VAL A 124 -19.16 4.03 9.60
C VAL A 124 -18.03 3.63 8.64
N ILE A 125 -18.30 2.79 7.63
CA ILE A 125 -17.24 2.23 6.78
C ILE A 125 -16.69 3.24 5.78
N PHE A 126 -17.54 4.12 5.26
CA PHE A 126 -17.15 5.06 4.21
C PHE A 126 -16.08 6.07 4.67
N PRO A 127 -16.22 6.74 5.83
CA PRO A 127 -15.15 7.59 6.36
C PRO A 127 -13.84 6.84 6.60
N ILE A 128 -13.90 5.61 7.13
CA ILE A 128 -12.71 4.78 7.37
C ILE A 128 -12.00 4.48 6.05
N MET A 129 -12.75 4.11 5.01
CA MET A 129 -12.19 3.81 3.69
C MET A 129 -11.47 5.03 3.09
N ILE A 130 -12.07 6.22 3.19
CA ILE A 130 -11.43 7.46 2.73
C ILE A 130 -10.12 7.70 3.49
N LEU A 131 -10.15 7.63 4.82
CA LEU A 131 -8.96 7.85 5.65
C LEU A 131 -7.85 6.86 5.31
N VAL A 132 -8.19 5.58 5.12
CA VAL A 132 -7.22 4.55 4.71
C VAL A 132 -6.62 4.87 3.34
N VAL A 133 -7.42 5.25 2.36
CA VAL A 133 -6.93 5.59 1.02
C VAL A 133 -5.99 6.81 1.06
N LEU A 134 -6.39 7.87 1.76
CA LEU A 134 -5.56 9.06 1.93
C LEU A 134 -4.24 8.74 2.63
N TRP A 135 -4.29 7.96 3.71
CA TRP A 135 -3.09 7.60 4.47
C TRP A 135 -2.17 6.63 3.72
N LYS A 136 -2.73 5.72 2.90
CA LYS A 136 -1.93 4.90 1.97
C LYS A 136 -1.11 5.76 1.01
N MET A 137 -1.74 6.80 0.44
CA MET A 137 -1.02 7.73 -0.44
C MET A 137 0.10 8.45 0.31
N VAL A 138 -0.14 8.91 1.55
CA VAL A 138 0.91 9.55 2.37
C VAL A 138 2.09 8.61 2.57
N ILE A 139 1.86 7.36 3.01
CA ILE A 139 2.92 6.37 3.20
C ILE A 139 3.71 6.14 1.90
N GLU A 140 3.02 6.00 0.77
CA GLU A 140 3.66 5.77 -0.53
C GLU A 140 4.51 6.96 -0.99
N ILE A 141 4.05 8.19 -0.74
CA ILE A 141 4.80 9.42 -1.05
C ILE A 141 6.08 9.47 -0.20
N ILE A 142 5.98 9.17 1.10
CA ILE A 142 7.13 9.16 2.00
C ILE A 142 8.12 8.07 1.59
N ALA A 143 7.62 6.86 1.29
CA ALA A 143 8.46 5.75 0.80
C ALA A 143 9.30 6.16 -0.42
N VAL A 144 8.71 6.86 -1.39
CA VAL A 144 9.44 7.33 -2.57
C VAL A 144 10.34 8.53 -2.25
N SER A 145 9.93 9.39 -1.32
CA SER A 145 10.74 10.53 -0.88
C SER A 145 12.06 10.08 -0.25
N GLU A 146 11.98 9.13 0.67
CA GLU A 146 13.15 8.57 1.36
C GLU A 146 14.02 7.77 0.38
N GLU A 147 13.45 6.82 -0.37
CA GLU A 147 14.22 5.95 -1.26
C GLU A 147 14.93 6.70 -2.40
N HIS A 148 14.34 7.78 -2.91
CA HIS A 148 14.88 8.52 -4.06
C HIS A 148 15.46 9.88 -3.70
N SER A 149 15.38 10.30 -2.44
CA SER A 149 15.81 11.62 -1.95
C SER A 149 15.21 12.80 -2.74
N LEU A 150 13.93 12.68 -3.12
CA LEU A 150 13.26 13.62 -4.02
C LEU A 150 12.45 14.73 -3.32
N GLY A 151 12.28 14.63 -2.00
CA GLY A 151 11.34 15.46 -1.23
C GLY A 151 9.88 15.16 -1.59
N TYR A 152 8.94 15.58 -0.73
CA TYR A 152 7.54 15.14 -0.85
C TYR A 152 6.83 15.61 -2.13
N ALA A 153 7.12 16.81 -2.65
CA ALA A 153 6.42 17.34 -3.82
C ALA A 153 6.71 16.51 -5.09
N LYS A 154 7.98 16.20 -5.35
CA LYS A 154 8.37 15.36 -6.49
C LYS A 154 7.93 13.91 -6.29
N SER A 155 7.94 13.43 -5.05
CA SER A 155 7.49 12.08 -4.69
C SER A 155 5.99 11.91 -4.83
N PHE A 156 5.20 12.95 -4.57
CA PHE A 156 3.78 13.00 -4.90
C PHE A 156 3.54 12.94 -6.40
N LEU A 157 4.31 13.70 -7.18
CA LEU A 157 4.20 13.68 -8.64
C LEU A 157 4.54 12.30 -9.21
N SER A 158 5.57 11.63 -8.71
CA SER A 158 5.95 10.30 -9.22
C SER A 158 4.98 9.18 -8.80
N THR A 159 4.46 9.21 -7.57
CA THR A 159 3.58 8.16 -7.06
C THR A 159 2.14 8.28 -7.53
N ALA A 160 1.58 9.49 -7.55
CA ALA A 160 0.15 9.73 -7.79
C ALA A 160 -0.09 10.76 -8.91
N GLY A 161 0.63 11.89 -8.90
CA GLY A 161 0.34 13.03 -9.78
C GLY A 161 0.45 12.71 -11.28
N ILE A 162 1.63 12.25 -11.73
CA ILE A 162 1.87 11.91 -13.14
C ILE A 162 0.98 10.75 -13.61
N PRO A 163 0.86 9.62 -12.88
CA PRO A 163 -0.10 8.57 -13.23
C PRO A 163 -1.53 9.09 -13.42
N LEU A 164 -1.99 9.99 -12.53
CA LEU A 164 -3.34 10.55 -12.59
C LEU A 164 -3.52 11.50 -13.78
N ILE A 165 -2.50 12.31 -14.10
CA ILE A 165 -2.51 13.15 -15.31
C ILE A 165 -2.59 12.28 -16.57
N ILE A 166 -1.80 11.21 -16.65
CA ILE A 166 -1.84 10.26 -17.78
C ILE A 166 -3.23 9.65 -17.90
N PHE A 167 -3.81 9.20 -16.78
CA PHE A 167 -5.16 8.65 -16.75
C PHE A 167 -6.19 9.65 -17.30
N ILE A 168 -6.17 10.90 -16.83
CA ILE A 168 -7.08 11.96 -17.32
C ILE A 168 -6.93 12.16 -18.83
N ILE A 169 -5.69 12.24 -19.33
CA ILE A 169 -5.42 12.43 -20.77
C ILE A 169 -5.97 11.25 -21.58
N VAL A 170 -5.75 10.01 -21.13
CA VAL A 170 -6.24 8.81 -21.81
C VAL A 170 -7.77 8.78 -21.85
N VAL A 171 -8.43 9.11 -20.74
CA VAL A 171 -9.90 9.17 -20.66
C VAL A 171 -10.46 10.25 -21.60
N PHE A 172 -9.83 11.43 -21.61
CA PHE A 172 -10.26 12.55 -22.45
C PHE A 172 -10.07 12.27 -23.95
N ILE A 173 -8.92 11.71 -24.35
CA ILE A 173 -8.66 11.34 -25.76
C ILE A 173 -9.53 10.15 -26.20
N GLY A 174 -9.82 9.22 -25.29
CA GLY A 174 -10.66 8.06 -25.54
C GLY A 174 -12.15 8.36 -25.71
N GLY A 175 -12.58 9.63 -25.55
CA GLY A 175 -13.99 10.02 -25.67
C GLY A 175 -14.90 9.40 -24.60
N LEU A 176 -14.33 9.01 -23.46
CA LEU A 176 -15.07 8.46 -22.33
C LEU A 176 -15.64 9.55 -21.41
N VAL A 177 -15.38 10.83 -21.73
CA VAL A 177 -15.95 12.05 -21.14
C VAL A 177 -16.27 13.03 -22.27
#